data_AF-A0A401WY31-F1
#
_entry.id   AF-A0A401WY31-F1
#
_cell.length_a   1.000
_cell.length_b   1.000
_cell.length_c   1.000
_cell.angle_alpha   90.00
_cell.angle_beta   90.00
_cell.angle_gamma   90.00
#
_symmetry.space_group_name_H-M   'P 1'
#
loop_
_entity.id
_entity.type
_entity.pdbx_description
1 polymer ?
#
loop_
_entity_poly.entity_id
_entity_poly.type
_entity_poly.pdbx_seq_one_letter_code
_entity_poly.pdbx_strand_id
1 'polypeptide(L)'
;MRLETIEEFRALFPEAFRKDGSIILDGTKANSDLIESLPPGLVVNGDLDMRGCQGLKSIQDLRVNGNVTFKGCGSLSHIGPNILVGGSADFSHCNGLTSFVADKMVVGENLSLDCCTKLNEVVFDVPGIIPGHLSLSGCRSLKSISRVHVGASLEASDCFSLQHLDNGIKAFSINLIRCHSLQHLPADISVKRGINISETSIMSLPEGLKIDGWLVARKCNELTSLPEDLYVTKWLSLQDCKNLIKIPDTIDVGDYIDLLGCDNVQISENFLNKNPNKVILPNHFIPTSDETDPEIEAESPEPF
;
A
#
# COMPACT_ATOMS: atom_id res chain seq x y z
N MET A 1 -17.72 26.46 -15.54
CA MET A 1 -18.29 26.16 -16.86
C MET A 1 -18.22 24.67 -17.13
N ARG A 2 -19.30 24.07 -17.62
CA ARG A 2 -19.34 22.66 -18.01
C ARG A 2 -19.21 22.59 -19.51
N LEU A 3 -18.21 21.87 -20.00
CA LEU A 3 -18.05 21.66 -21.43
C LEU A 3 -18.96 20.50 -21.84
N GLU A 4 -19.85 20.74 -22.80
CA GLU A 4 -20.83 19.73 -23.25
C GLU A 4 -20.34 18.97 -24.49
N THR A 5 -19.46 19.59 -25.29
CA THR A 5 -18.98 19.01 -26.56
C THR A 5 -17.48 19.22 -26.76
N ILE A 6 -16.87 18.39 -27.60
CA ILE A 6 -15.44 18.55 -27.97
C ILE A 6 -15.21 19.78 -28.85
N GLU A 7 -16.21 20.16 -29.65
CA GLU A 7 -16.18 21.37 -30.47
C GLU A 7 -16.13 22.63 -29.60
N GLU A 8 -16.95 22.69 -28.55
CA GLU A 8 -16.90 23.76 -27.54
C GLU A 8 -15.53 23.80 -26.86
N PHE A 9 -15.03 22.63 -26.43
CA PHE A 9 -13.73 22.54 -25.79
C PHE A 9 -12.61 23.08 -26.69
N ARG A 10 -12.62 22.70 -27.97
CA ARG A 10 -11.65 23.17 -28.97
C ARG A 10 -11.78 24.65 -29.29
N ALA A 11 -13.01 25.19 -29.32
CA ALA A 11 -13.24 26.61 -29.57
C ALA A 11 -12.68 27.50 -28.45
N LEU A 12 -12.79 27.04 -27.20
CA LEU A 12 -12.32 27.79 -26.03
C LEU A 12 -10.81 27.66 -25.82
N PHE A 13 -10.23 26.49 -26.12
CA PHE A 13 -8.82 26.18 -25.87
C PHE A 13 -8.11 25.58 -27.09
N PRO A 14 -8.04 26.29 -28.23
CA PRO A 14 -7.49 25.73 -29.46
C PRO A 14 -6.03 25.26 -29.31
N GLU A 15 -5.22 26.01 -28.56
CA GLU A 15 -3.80 25.71 -28.31
C GLU A 15 -3.56 24.48 -27.42
N ALA A 16 -4.61 23.98 -26.74
CA ALA A 16 -4.50 22.77 -25.93
C ALA A 16 -4.40 21.51 -26.81
N PHE A 17 -4.97 21.53 -28.02
CA PHE A 17 -5.05 20.36 -28.90
C PHE A 17 -3.77 20.23 -29.73
N ARG A 18 -3.04 19.14 -29.52
CA ARG A 18 -1.77 18.86 -30.17
C ARG A 18 -1.95 17.99 -31.42
N LYS A 19 -0.96 18.05 -32.32
CA LYS A 19 -0.97 17.32 -33.61
C LYS A 19 -0.90 15.80 -33.46
N ASP A 20 -0.30 15.34 -32.36
CA ASP A 20 -0.20 13.92 -32.00
C ASP A 20 -1.51 13.38 -31.38
N GLY A 21 -2.54 14.22 -31.22
CA GLY A 21 -3.82 13.85 -30.63
C GLY A 21 -3.87 14.00 -29.11
N SER A 22 -2.82 14.55 -28.50
CA SER A 22 -2.79 14.90 -27.07
C SER A 22 -3.56 16.20 -26.80
N ILE A 23 -4.09 16.36 -25.59
CA ILE A 23 -4.71 17.59 -25.10
C ILE A 23 -3.94 18.04 -23.85
N ILE A 24 -3.37 19.25 -23.90
CA ILE A 24 -2.58 19.82 -22.80
C ILE A 24 -3.18 21.15 -22.37
N LEU A 25 -3.83 21.14 -21.22
CA LEU A 25 -4.45 22.30 -20.59
C LEU A 25 -4.19 22.30 -19.09
N ASP A 26 -3.00 22.74 -18.69
CA ASP A 26 -2.66 22.86 -17.27
C ASP A 26 -3.34 24.08 -16.59
N GLY A 27 -3.33 24.07 -15.25
CA GLY A 27 -3.88 25.11 -14.38
C GLY A 27 -3.19 26.48 -14.49
N THR A 28 -2.08 26.60 -15.23
CA THR A 28 -1.43 27.90 -15.48
C THR A 28 -2.02 28.61 -16.69
N LYS A 29 -2.80 27.91 -17.53
CA LYS A 29 -3.44 28.49 -18.70
C LYS A 29 -4.63 29.37 -18.32
N ALA A 30 -4.81 30.46 -19.04
CA ALA A 30 -5.97 31.34 -18.85
C ALA A 30 -7.27 30.54 -18.99
N ASN A 31 -8.24 30.82 -18.11
CA ASN A 31 -9.57 30.21 -18.08
C ASN A 31 -9.62 28.70 -17.78
N SER A 32 -8.50 28.01 -17.52
CA SER A 32 -8.53 26.58 -17.19
C SER A 32 -9.26 26.31 -15.86
N ASP A 33 -9.14 27.21 -14.89
CA ASP A 33 -9.87 27.16 -13.62
C ASP A 33 -11.38 27.40 -13.75
N LEU A 34 -11.86 27.81 -14.92
CA LEU A 34 -13.29 27.90 -15.18
C LEU A 34 -13.89 26.54 -15.57
N ILE A 35 -13.10 25.54 -15.97
CA ILE A 35 -13.60 24.23 -16.39
C ILE A 35 -14.01 23.43 -15.17
N GLU A 36 -15.29 23.13 -15.03
CA GLU A 36 -15.85 22.32 -13.95
C GLU A 36 -15.99 20.84 -14.32
N SER A 37 -16.19 20.55 -15.62
CA SER A 37 -16.29 19.19 -16.14
C SER A 37 -15.84 19.16 -17.61
N LEU A 38 -15.30 18.01 -18.01
CA LEU A 38 -15.00 17.69 -19.39
C LEU A 38 -16.25 17.24 -20.16
N PRO A 39 -16.24 17.33 -21.51
CA PRO A 39 -17.28 16.76 -22.34
C PRO A 39 -17.50 15.27 -22.01
N PRO A 40 -18.74 14.81 -21.80
CA PRO A 40 -19.01 13.40 -21.59
C PRO A 40 -18.64 12.60 -22.84
N GLY A 41 -18.02 11.43 -22.66
CA GLY A 41 -17.57 10.61 -23.78
C GLY A 41 -16.30 11.12 -24.47
N LEU A 42 -15.56 12.06 -23.86
CA LEU A 42 -14.34 12.62 -24.45
C LEU A 42 -13.35 11.50 -24.80
N VAL A 43 -12.92 11.47 -26.06
CA VAL A 43 -11.88 10.57 -26.56
C VAL A 43 -10.61 11.37 -26.89
N VAL A 44 -9.50 10.99 -26.27
CA VAL A 44 -8.17 11.58 -26.50
C VAL A 44 -7.24 10.51 -27.09
N ASN A 45 -6.68 10.79 -28.26
CA ASN A 45 -5.86 9.82 -29.00
C ASN A 45 -4.42 9.74 -28.47
N GLY A 46 -3.92 10.80 -27.84
CA GLY A 46 -2.63 10.85 -27.15
C GLY A 46 -2.81 10.97 -25.64
N ASP A 47 -2.02 11.84 -25.02
CA ASP A 47 -2.08 12.13 -23.58
C ASP A 47 -3.12 13.22 -23.26
N LEU A 48 -3.73 13.17 -22.08
CA LEU A 48 -4.54 14.25 -21.53
C LEU A 48 -3.89 14.80 -20.27
N ASP A 49 -3.45 16.05 -20.34
CA ASP A 49 -2.83 16.74 -19.21
C ASP A 49 -3.67 17.95 -18.81
N MET A 50 -4.27 17.84 -17.62
CA MET A 50 -5.05 18.88 -16.96
C MET A 50 -4.52 19.18 -15.57
N ARG A 51 -3.21 19.02 -15.36
CA ARG A 51 -2.58 19.23 -14.06
C ARG A 51 -2.93 20.60 -13.51
N GLY A 52 -3.33 20.67 -12.24
CA GLY A 52 -3.56 21.92 -11.52
C GLY A 52 -4.82 22.68 -11.90
N CYS A 53 -5.72 22.16 -12.75
CA CYS A 53 -7.00 22.81 -13.02
C CYS A 53 -7.88 22.84 -11.75
N GLN A 54 -7.91 23.97 -11.04
CA GLN A 54 -8.58 24.08 -9.75
C GLN A 54 -10.09 24.15 -9.88
N GLY A 55 -10.60 24.45 -11.08
CA GLY A 55 -12.03 24.45 -11.38
C GLY A 55 -12.65 23.07 -11.51
N LEU A 56 -11.85 22.05 -11.88
CA LEU A 56 -12.36 20.77 -12.32
C LEU A 56 -12.94 20.01 -11.12
N LYS A 57 -14.24 19.72 -11.16
CA LYS A 57 -14.99 19.09 -10.06
C LYS A 57 -15.23 17.60 -10.28
N SER A 58 -15.43 17.21 -11.54
CA SER A 58 -15.77 15.83 -11.88
C SER A 58 -15.26 15.40 -13.25
N ILE A 59 -14.92 14.13 -13.39
CA ILE A 59 -14.57 13.48 -14.66
C ILE A 59 -15.46 12.24 -14.81
N GLN A 60 -16.02 12.03 -15.99
CA GLN A 60 -16.88 10.89 -16.30
C GLN A 60 -16.75 10.51 -17.77
N ASP A 61 -17.00 9.24 -18.08
CA ASP A 61 -17.04 8.71 -19.45
C ASP A 61 -15.85 9.17 -20.31
N LEU A 62 -14.62 8.92 -19.82
CA LEU A 62 -13.40 9.42 -20.42
C LEU A 62 -12.60 8.27 -21.02
N ARG A 63 -12.16 8.43 -22.28
CA ARG A 63 -11.24 7.51 -22.94
C ARG A 63 -9.99 8.25 -23.37
N VAL A 64 -8.83 7.81 -22.88
CA VAL A 64 -7.51 8.34 -23.27
C VAL A 64 -6.61 7.18 -23.65
N ASN A 65 -6.04 7.21 -24.87
CA ASN A 65 -5.17 6.14 -25.33
C ASN A 65 -3.76 6.21 -24.69
N GLY A 66 -3.30 7.42 -24.33
CA GLY A 66 -2.06 7.64 -23.59
C GLY A 66 -2.28 7.74 -22.08
N ASN A 67 -1.53 8.64 -21.46
CA ASN A 67 -1.56 8.93 -20.04
C ASN A 67 -2.59 10.02 -19.70
N VAL A 68 -3.09 10.01 -18.46
CA VAL A 68 -3.87 11.12 -17.91
C VAL A 68 -3.16 11.75 -16.71
N THR A 69 -3.07 13.08 -16.71
CA THR A 69 -2.55 13.85 -15.58
C THR A 69 -3.61 14.83 -15.09
N PHE A 70 -4.24 14.51 -13.96
CA PHE A 70 -5.13 15.41 -13.21
C PHE A 70 -4.49 15.88 -11.90
N LYS A 71 -3.18 15.65 -11.74
CA LYS A 71 -2.40 16.04 -10.57
C LYS A 71 -2.74 17.45 -10.09
N GLY A 72 -3.09 17.59 -8.81
CA GLY A 72 -3.34 18.86 -8.17
C GLY A 72 -4.65 19.55 -8.55
N CYS A 73 -5.60 18.86 -9.19
CA CYS A 73 -6.96 19.38 -9.37
C CYS A 73 -7.69 19.42 -8.01
N GLY A 74 -7.54 20.51 -7.26
CA GLY A 74 -7.96 20.59 -5.86
C GLY A 74 -9.46 20.51 -5.62
N SER A 75 -10.29 20.85 -6.61
CA SER A 75 -11.75 20.75 -6.55
C SER A 75 -12.30 19.41 -7.05
N LEU A 76 -11.46 18.54 -7.61
CA LEU A 76 -11.89 17.26 -8.17
C LEU A 76 -12.37 16.39 -7.02
N SER A 77 -13.67 16.14 -6.96
CA SER A 77 -14.33 15.41 -5.89
C SER A 77 -15.04 14.15 -6.37
N HIS A 78 -15.18 13.98 -7.68
CA HIS A 78 -15.83 12.81 -8.26
C HIS A 78 -15.11 12.31 -9.52
N ILE A 79 -14.80 11.00 -9.53
CA ILE A 79 -14.31 10.28 -10.70
C ILE A 79 -15.36 9.21 -11.01
N GLY A 80 -15.97 9.31 -12.19
CA GLY A 80 -17.02 8.40 -12.64
C GLY A 80 -16.48 6.99 -12.92
N PRO A 81 -17.35 5.99 -13.09
CA PRO A 81 -16.95 4.59 -13.19
C PRO A 81 -16.29 4.24 -14.55
N ASN A 82 -16.68 4.92 -15.63
CA ASN A 82 -16.26 4.58 -16.99
C ASN A 82 -15.03 5.38 -17.43
N ILE A 83 -13.87 5.10 -16.83
CA ILE A 83 -12.61 5.76 -17.16
C ILE A 83 -11.67 4.73 -17.77
N LEU A 84 -11.27 4.96 -19.02
CA LEU A 84 -10.31 4.12 -19.74
C LEU A 84 -9.05 4.92 -20.05
N VAL A 85 -7.93 4.49 -19.48
CA VAL A 85 -6.61 5.08 -19.69
C VAL A 85 -5.69 4.00 -20.23
N GLY A 86 -5.17 4.19 -21.43
CA GLY A 86 -4.27 3.22 -22.07
C GLY A 86 -2.88 3.16 -21.42
N GLY A 87 -2.43 4.25 -20.81
CA GLY A 87 -1.18 4.34 -20.05
C GLY A 87 -1.40 4.47 -18.54
N SER A 88 -0.65 5.37 -17.92
CA SER A 88 -0.71 5.71 -16.49
C SER A 88 -1.70 6.84 -16.20
N ALA A 89 -2.27 6.84 -14.99
CA ALA A 89 -3.20 7.85 -14.50
C ALA A 89 -2.72 8.49 -13.20
N ASP A 90 -2.52 9.81 -13.22
CA ASP A 90 -2.05 10.59 -12.07
C ASP A 90 -3.15 11.52 -11.56
N PHE A 91 -3.71 11.18 -10.39
CA PHE A 91 -4.66 11.98 -9.61
C PHE A 91 -4.03 12.47 -8.30
N SER A 92 -2.70 12.49 -8.19
CA SER A 92 -2.02 12.94 -6.98
C SER A 92 -2.41 14.37 -6.59
N HIS A 93 -2.46 14.68 -5.30
CA HIS A 93 -2.84 15.97 -4.73
C HIS A 93 -4.28 16.46 -5.07
N CYS A 94 -5.18 15.59 -5.54
CA CYS A 94 -6.59 15.93 -5.74
C CYS A 94 -7.35 15.96 -4.39
N ASN A 95 -7.11 17.01 -3.62
CA ASN A 95 -7.63 17.18 -2.24
C ASN A 95 -9.14 17.45 -2.13
N GLY A 96 -9.87 17.40 -3.25
CA GLY A 96 -11.33 17.38 -3.29
C GLY A 96 -11.90 15.95 -3.16
N LEU A 97 -11.10 14.92 -3.47
CA LEU A 97 -11.49 13.53 -3.40
C LEU A 97 -11.62 13.09 -1.94
N THR A 98 -12.80 12.56 -1.60
CA THR A 98 -13.10 12.01 -0.27
C THR A 98 -13.26 10.49 -0.30
N SER A 99 -13.60 9.91 -1.45
CA SER A 99 -13.62 8.47 -1.72
C SER A 99 -13.18 8.22 -3.15
N PHE A 100 -12.65 7.01 -3.39
CA PHE A 100 -12.30 6.54 -4.73
C PHE A 100 -12.89 5.13 -4.91
N VAL A 101 -13.86 5.02 -5.82
CA VAL A 101 -14.52 3.76 -6.15
C VAL A 101 -14.27 3.47 -7.62
N ALA A 102 -13.41 2.49 -7.90
CA ALA A 102 -13.10 2.03 -9.24
C ALA A 102 -13.92 0.78 -9.57
N ASP A 103 -15.06 0.99 -10.23
CA ASP A 103 -15.89 -0.11 -10.76
C ASP A 103 -15.38 -0.53 -12.15
N LYS A 104 -15.62 0.28 -13.18
CA LYS A 104 -15.25 -0.01 -14.58
C LYS A 104 -14.00 0.72 -15.05
N MET A 105 -13.23 1.26 -14.10
CA MET A 105 -12.01 1.99 -14.43
C MET A 105 -10.92 1.02 -14.87
N VAL A 106 -10.30 1.33 -15.99
CA VAL A 106 -9.17 0.57 -16.55
C VAL A 106 -8.00 1.52 -16.75
N VAL A 107 -6.86 1.13 -16.20
CA VAL A 107 -5.57 1.82 -16.36
C VAL A 107 -4.58 0.81 -16.89
N GLY A 108 -3.89 1.14 -17.99
CA GLY A 108 -2.97 0.21 -18.64
C GLY A 108 -1.67 -0.01 -17.89
N GLU A 109 -1.27 0.95 -17.05
CA GLU A 109 -0.01 0.88 -16.29
C GLU A 109 -0.22 1.22 -14.81
N ASN A 110 0.07 2.46 -14.40
CA ASN A 110 0.14 2.88 -13.01
C ASN A 110 -1.01 3.83 -12.64
N LEU A 111 -1.46 3.77 -11.39
CA LEU A 111 -2.42 4.70 -10.82
C LEU A 111 -1.80 5.39 -9.60
N SER A 112 -1.71 6.72 -9.63
CA SER A 112 -1.32 7.52 -8.46
C SER A 112 -2.48 8.33 -7.93
N LEU A 113 -2.70 8.23 -6.63
CA LEU A 113 -3.59 9.01 -5.79
C LEU A 113 -2.79 9.65 -4.65
N ASP A 114 -1.46 9.75 -4.78
CA ASP A 114 -0.57 10.25 -3.73
C ASP A 114 -1.03 11.61 -3.19
N CYS A 115 -0.89 11.80 -1.89
CA CYS A 115 -1.20 13.06 -1.23
C CYS A 115 -2.64 13.56 -1.47
N CYS A 116 -3.60 12.69 -1.77
CA CYS A 116 -5.02 13.00 -1.67
C CYS A 116 -5.44 13.02 -0.19
N THR A 117 -5.12 14.11 0.50
CA THR A 117 -5.12 14.16 1.97
C THR A 117 -6.50 14.03 2.61
N LYS A 118 -7.59 14.21 1.85
CA LYS A 118 -8.98 14.03 2.31
C LYS A 118 -9.61 12.70 1.89
N LEU A 119 -8.89 11.88 1.13
CA LEU A 119 -9.35 10.58 0.67
C LEU A 119 -9.49 9.66 1.88
N ASN A 120 -10.68 9.10 2.10
CA ASN A 120 -11.00 8.26 3.26
C ASN A 120 -11.03 6.77 2.91
N GLU A 121 -11.38 6.42 1.68
CA GLU A 121 -11.52 5.03 1.25
C GLU A 121 -11.11 4.86 -0.21
N VAL A 122 -10.58 3.67 -0.50
CA VAL A 122 -10.25 3.21 -1.85
C VAL A 122 -10.83 1.81 -2.03
N VAL A 123 -11.72 1.66 -3.00
CA VAL A 123 -12.45 0.41 -3.28
C VAL A 123 -12.38 0.09 -4.78
N PHE A 124 -12.07 -1.16 -5.11
CA PHE A 124 -12.15 -1.70 -6.47
C PHE A 124 -13.23 -2.78 -6.55
N ASP A 125 -14.24 -2.63 -7.43
CA ASP A 125 -15.48 -3.44 -7.40
C ASP A 125 -15.45 -4.70 -8.28
N VAL A 126 -14.39 -4.88 -9.04
CA VAL A 126 -13.98 -6.14 -9.69
C VAL A 126 -12.51 -6.37 -9.30
N PRO A 127 -11.85 -7.51 -9.58
CA PRO A 127 -10.40 -7.54 -9.49
C PRO A 127 -9.83 -6.55 -10.53
N GLY A 128 -9.83 -5.26 -10.18
CA GLY A 128 -9.28 -4.16 -10.91
C GLY A 128 -7.78 -4.35 -10.81
N ILE A 129 -7.24 -5.08 -11.79
CA ILE A 129 -5.81 -5.31 -11.90
C ILE A 129 -5.23 -4.00 -12.39
N ILE A 130 -4.53 -3.29 -11.51
CA ILE A 130 -3.59 -2.25 -11.95
C ILE A 130 -2.33 -2.99 -12.37
N PRO A 131 -1.97 -3.04 -13.67
CA PRO A 131 -0.86 -3.88 -14.13
C PRO A 131 0.49 -3.46 -13.51
N GLY A 132 0.66 -2.15 -13.28
CA GLY A 132 1.83 -1.58 -12.65
C GLY A 132 1.62 -1.29 -11.16
N HIS A 133 1.97 -0.06 -10.78
CA HIS A 133 1.98 0.42 -9.40
C HIS A 133 0.68 1.14 -9.04
N LEU A 134 0.18 0.92 -7.82
CA LEU A 134 -0.79 1.78 -7.15
C LEU A 134 -0.08 2.58 -6.08
N SER A 135 -0.15 3.91 -6.17
CA SER A 135 0.44 4.82 -5.19
C SER A 135 -0.63 5.63 -4.46
N LEU A 136 -0.63 5.50 -3.14
CA LEU A 136 -1.54 6.12 -2.16
C LEU A 136 -0.75 6.88 -1.08
N SER A 137 0.53 7.10 -1.31
CA SER A 137 1.45 7.62 -0.29
C SER A 137 1.03 9.01 0.17
N GLY A 138 1.00 9.21 1.49
CA GLY A 138 0.59 10.48 2.08
C GLY A 138 -0.92 10.77 2.02
N CYS A 139 -1.77 9.79 1.73
CA CYS A 139 -3.22 9.91 1.92
C CYS A 139 -3.56 9.83 3.42
N ARG A 140 -3.27 10.92 4.14
CA ARG A 140 -3.27 10.94 5.62
C ARG A 140 -4.62 10.64 6.28
N SER A 141 -5.73 10.84 5.57
CA SER A 141 -7.08 10.53 6.06
C SER A 141 -7.61 9.16 5.61
N LEU A 142 -6.84 8.42 4.80
CA LEU A 142 -7.27 7.13 4.26
C LEU A 142 -7.43 6.13 5.39
N LYS A 143 -8.61 5.53 5.51
CA LYS A 143 -8.97 4.58 6.57
C LYS A 143 -9.01 3.15 6.08
N SER A 144 -9.42 2.93 4.84
CA SER A 144 -9.54 1.58 4.27
C SER A 144 -9.07 1.51 2.82
N ILE A 145 -8.45 0.37 2.49
CA ILE A 145 -8.14 -0.04 1.12
C ILE A 145 -8.73 -1.44 0.93
N SER A 146 -9.53 -1.62 -0.12
CA SER A 146 -10.27 -2.86 -0.34
C SER A 146 -10.10 -3.40 -1.76
N ARG A 147 -9.95 -4.72 -1.89
CA ARG A 147 -10.02 -5.47 -3.16
C ARG A 147 -8.96 -5.04 -4.20
N VAL A 148 -7.78 -4.63 -3.74
CA VAL A 148 -6.69 -4.17 -4.61
C VAL A 148 -5.85 -5.34 -5.11
N HIS A 149 -5.80 -5.50 -6.44
CA HIS A 149 -4.82 -6.37 -7.10
C HIS A 149 -3.88 -5.52 -7.96
N VAL A 150 -2.60 -5.50 -7.61
CA VAL A 150 -1.56 -4.77 -8.37
C VAL A 150 -0.53 -5.75 -8.93
N GLY A 151 -0.16 -5.57 -10.20
CA GLY A 151 0.85 -6.38 -10.84
C GLY A 151 2.27 -6.07 -10.37
N ALA A 152 2.51 -4.83 -9.89
CA ALA A 152 3.77 -4.40 -9.28
C ALA A 152 3.58 -4.03 -7.79
N SER A 153 3.80 -2.78 -7.40
CA SER A 153 3.75 -2.37 -5.98
C SER A 153 2.43 -1.72 -5.57
N LEU A 154 2.03 -1.96 -4.32
CA LEU A 154 1.12 -1.10 -3.56
C LEU A 154 1.96 -0.22 -2.63
N GLU A 155 2.02 1.07 -2.92
CA GLU A 155 2.71 2.07 -2.10
C GLU A 155 1.68 2.88 -1.31
N ALA A 156 1.62 2.71 0.01
CA ALA A 156 0.70 3.44 0.88
C ALA A 156 1.42 3.97 2.14
N SER A 157 2.68 4.37 2.01
CA SER A 157 3.41 4.97 3.13
C SER A 157 2.76 6.27 3.59
N ASP A 158 2.92 6.64 4.85
CA ASP A 158 2.37 7.88 5.42
C ASP A 158 0.83 7.99 5.41
N CYS A 159 0.12 6.87 5.29
CA CYS A 159 -1.33 6.82 5.50
C CYS A 159 -1.64 6.69 7.00
N PHE A 160 -1.43 7.77 7.75
CA PHE A 160 -1.48 7.76 9.22
C PHE A 160 -2.80 7.24 9.81
N SER A 161 -3.92 7.42 9.09
CA SER A 161 -5.26 6.99 9.52
C SER A 161 -5.67 5.62 8.99
N LEU A 162 -4.80 4.90 8.27
CA LEU A 162 -5.16 3.63 7.64
C LEU A 162 -5.38 2.59 8.73
N GLN A 163 -6.61 2.09 8.84
CA GLN A 163 -7.04 1.14 9.86
C GLN A 163 -7.25 -0.26 9.28
N HIS A 164 -7.68 -0.34 8.02
CA HIS A 164 -8.10 -1.57 7.40
C HIS A 164 -7.46 -1.77 6.02
N LEU A 165 -6.87 -2.95 5.85
CA LEU A 165 -6.64 -3.56 4.54
C LEU A 165 -7.61 -4.75 4.47
N ASP A 166 -8.66 -4.62 3.67
CA ASP A 166 -9.68 -5.66 3.55
C ASP A 166 -9.20 -6.81 2.66
N ASN A 167 -9.96 -7.91 2.62
CA ASN A 167 -9.58 -9.10 1.86
C ASN A 167 -9.29 -8.82 0.37
N GLY A 168 -8.44 -9.66 -0.21
CA GLY A 168 -8.07 -9.59 -1.61
C GLY A 168 -6.99 -8.57 -1.92
N ILE A 169 -6.09 -8.26 -0.98
CA ILE A 169 -4.87 -7.49 -1.27
C ILE A 169 -3.82 -8.42 -1.88
N LYS A 170 -3.49 -8.19 -3.15
CA LYS A 170 -2.43 -8.92 -3.85
C LYS A 170 -1.48 -7.95 -4.54
N ALA A 171 -0.19 -8.12 -4.29
CA ALA A 171 0.84 -7.28 -4.89
C ALA A 171 2.15 -8.04 -5.09
N PHE A 172 2.98 -7.55 -6.00
CA PHE A 172 4.38 -7.97 -6.04
C PHE A 172 5.13 -7.44 -4.82
N SER A 173 4.95 -6.17 -4.46
CA SER A 173 5.48 -5.60 -3.21
C SER A 173 4.50 -4.65 -2.55
N ILE A 174 4.58 -4.54 -1.21
CA ILE A 174 3.70 -3.66 -0.44
C ILE A 174 4.54 -2.79 0.50
N ASN A 175 4.22 -1.49 0.57
CA ASN A 175 4.85 -0.55 1.46
C ASN A 175 3.80 0.20 2.28
N LEU A 176 3.78 -0.04 3.60
CA LEU A 176 2.84 0.50 4.58
C LEU A 176 3.57 1.31 5.66
N ILE A 177 4.78 1.80 5.37
CA ILE A 177 5.60 2.53 6.35
C ILE A 177 4.79 3.69 6.97
N ARG A 178 4.86 3.82 8.29
CA ARG A 178 4.17 4.88 9.06
C ARG A 178 2.64 4.84 8.95
N CYS A 179 2.02 3.70 8.67
CA CYS A 179 0.58 3.51 8.85
C CYS A 179 0.26 3.25 10.33
N HIS A 180 0.42 4.26 11.18
CA HIS A 180 0.34 4.12 12.64
C HIS A 180 -1.01 3.60 13.17
N SER A 181 -2.10 3.74 12.40
CA SER A 181 -3.42 3.24 12.80
C SER A 181 -3.68 1.79 12.37
N LEU A 182 -2.77 1.18 11.60
CA LEU A 182 -2.95 -0.16 11.06
C LEU A 182 -2.52 -1.19 12.10
N GLN A 183 -3.47 -2.05 12.49
CA GLN A 183 -3.28 -3.02 13.57
C GLN A 183 -3.19 -4.47 13.11
N HIS A 184 -3.71 -4.77 11.92
CA HIS A 184 -3.76 -6.11 11.36
C HIS A 184 -3.54 -6.08 9.85
N LEU A 185 -2.96 -7.15 9.31
CA LEU A 185 -2.99 -7.47 7.88
C LEU A 185 -4.11 -8.49 7.63
N PRO A 186 -4.74 -8.48 6.44
CA PRO A 186 -5.75 -9.47 6.10
C PRO A 186 -5.10 -10.85 5.97
N ALA A 187 -5.81 -11.90 6.40
CA ALA A 187 -5.30 -13.27 6.40
C ALA A 187 -5.00 -13.81 4.98
N ASP A 188 -5.66 -13.27 3.96
CA ASP A 188 -5.47 -13.66 2.56
C ASP A 188 -4.49 -12.75 1.79
N ILE A 189 -3.71 -11.92 2.50
CA ILE A 189 -2.72 -11.04 1.88
C ILE A 189 -1.72 -11.84 1.05
N SER A 190 -1.51 -11.46 -0.21
CA SER A 190 -0.56 -12.13 -1.10
C SER A 190 0.54 -11.15 -1.51
N VAL A 191 1.76 -11.44 -1.07
CA VAL A 191 2.95 -10.63 -1.36
C VAL A 191 4.03 -11.52 -1.94
N LYS A 192 4.47 -11.24 -3.17
CA LYS A 192 5.52 -12.04 -3.82
C LYS A 192 6.92 -11.61 -3.38
N ARG A 193 7.33 -10.38 -3.69
CA ARG A 193 8.69 -9.87 -3.49
C ARG A 193 8.96 -9.35 -2.08
N GLY A 194 8.06 -8.59 -1.47
CA GLY A 194 8.33 -8.10 -0.14
C GLY A 194 7.33 -7.09 0.41
N ILE A 195 7.30 -7.02 1.74
CA ILE A 195 6.41 -6.13 2.48
C ILE A 195 7.20 -5.30 3.50
N ASN A 196 6.96 -4.00 3.50
CA ASN A 196 7.42 -3.10 4.55
C ASN A 196 6.25 -2.61 5.39
N ILE A 197 6.24 -2.98 6.66
CA ILE A 197 5.25 -2.55 7.66
C ILE A 197 5.88 -1.72 8.78
N SER A 198 7.06 -1.14 8.54
CA SER A 198 7.78 -0.40 9.58
C SER A 198 6.96 0.76 10.12
N GLU A 199 7.08 1.02 11.42
CA GLU A 199 6.34 2.09 12.10
C GLU A 199 4.81 1.95 11.95
N THR A 200 4.30 0.71 11.95
CA THR A 200 2.87 0.41 12.09
C THR A 200 2.55 -0.02 13.53
N SER A 201 1.26 -0.10 13.86
CA SER A 201 0.77 -0.63 15.14
C SER A 201 0.31 -2.08 15.03
N ILE A 202 0.87 -2.84 14.08
CA ILE A 202 0.52 -4.23 13.87
C ILE A 202 0.91 -5.05 15.09
N MET A 203 -0.04 -5.80 15.64
CA MET A 203 0.16 -6.59 16.88
C MET A 203 0.68 -8.02 16.62
N SER A 204 0.31 -8.59 15.48
CA SER A 204 0.74 -9.91 15.01
C SER A 204 0.66 -9.97 13.48
N LEU A 205 1.47 -10.84 12.87
CA LEU A 205 1.36 -11.17 11.44
C LEU A 205 0.33 -12.31 11.24
N PRO A 206 -0.35 -12.37 10.08
CA PRO A 206 -1.31 -13.44 9.81
C PRO A 206 -0.62 -14.80 9.66
N GLU A 207 -1.27 -15.85 10.18
CA GLU A 207 -0.90 -17.25 9.89
C GLU A 207 -0.88 -17.50 8.37
N GLY A 208 0.04 -18.32 7.91
CA GLY A 208 0.20 -18.65 6.48
C GLY A 208 0.89 -17.57 5.66
N LEU A 209 1.48 -16.53 6.29
CA LEU A 209 2.19 -15.47 5.58
C LEU A 209 3.48 -16.01 4.92
N LYS A 210 3.47 -16.09 3.59
CA LYS A 210 4.61 -16.51 2.76
C LYS A 210 5.05 -15.40 1.82
N ILE A 211 6.35 -15.12 1.81
CA ILE A 211 6.96 -14.05 1.02
C ILE A 211 8.21 -14.57 0.30
N ASP A 212 8.21 -14.55 -1.04
CA ASP A 212 9.34 -14.94 -1.90
C ASP A 212 10.50 -13.91 -1.93
N GLY A 213 10.51 -12.98 -0.98
CA GLY A 213 11.61 -12.06 -0.79
C GLY A 213 11.72 -11.62 0.66
N TRP A 214 11.51 -10.34 0.95
CA TRP A 214 11.83 -9.75 2.25
C TRP A 214 10.63 -9.27 3.06
N LEU A 215 10.76 -9.29 4.38
CA LEU A 215 9.82 -8.65 5.31
C LEU A 215 10.59 -7.65 6.19
N VAL A 216 10.14 -6.40 6.20
CA VAL A 216 10.72 -5.34 7.02
C VAL A 216 9.63 -4.78 7.94
N ALA A 217 9.77 -5.01 9.23
CA ALA A 217 8.88 -4.54 10.29
C ALA A 217 9.71 -3.84 11.37
N ARG A 218 10.34 -2.71 11.02
CA ARG A 218 11.15 -1.96 11.99
C ARG A 218 10.27 -1.09 12.86
N LYS A 219 10.63 -0.93 14.13
CA LYS A 219 9.91 -0.06 15.10
C LYS A 219 8.41 -0.37 15.18
N CYS A 220 8.02 -1.63 14.97
CA CYS A 220 6.65 -2.10 15.18
C CYS A 220 6.48 -2.41 16.66
N ASN A 221 6.33 -1.37 17.48
CA ASN A 221 6.37 -1.51 18.94
C ASN A 221 5.15 -2.26 19.50
N GLU A 222 4.07 -2.41 18.76
CA GLU A 222 2.92 -3.21 19.21
C GLU A 222 3.04 -4.69 18.81
N LEU A 223 4.02 -5.05 17.98
CA LEU A 223 4.23 -6.42 17.51
C LEU A 223 4.78 -7.29 18.65
N THR A 224 3.96 -8.22 19.13
CA THR A 224 4.31 -9.08 20.29
C THR A 224 4.70 -10.51 19.90
N SER A 225 4.23 -10.98 18.74
CA SER A 225 4.44 -12.35 18.27
C SER A 225 4.53 -12.45 16.74
N LEU A 226 5.18 -13.51 16.27
CA LEU A 226 5.21 -13.95 14.88
C LEU A 226 4.43 -15.27 14.77
N PRO A 227 3.76 -15.56 13.63
CA PRO A 227 3.16 -16.86 13.38
C PRO A 227 4.24 -17.93 13.26
N GLU A 228 3.92 -19.15 13.71
CA GLU A 228 4.85 -20.29 13.71
C GLU A 228 5.21 -20.72 12.26
N ASP A 229 4.33 -20.44 11.29
CA ASP A 229 4.52 -20.82 9.89
C ASP A 229 5.04 -19.69 8.98
N LEU A 230 5.58 -18.62 9.58
CA LEU A 230 6.16 -17.49 8.84
C LEU A 230 7.27 -17.97 7.89
N TYR A 231 7.12 -17.68 6.60
CA TYR A 231 8.07 -18.07 5.56
C TYR A 231 8.54 -16.87 4.74
N VAL A 232 9.85 -16.58 4.78
CA VAL A 232 10.47 -15.44 4.09
C VAL A 232 11.75 -15.88 3.39
N THR A 233 11.75 -16.00 2.06
CA THR A 233 12.90 -16.61 1.35
C THR A 233 14.19 -15.78 1.35
N LYS A 234 14.11 -14.49 1.70
CA LYS A 234 15.27 -13.59 1.83
C LYS A 234 15.46 -13.18 3.28
N TRP A 235 15.28 -11.91 3.62
CA TRP A 235 15.60 -11.42 4.95
C TRP A 235 14.37 -10.90 5.71
N LEU A 236 14.46 -11.03 7.03
CA LEU A 236 13.50 -10.53 8.01
C LEU A 236 14.18 -9.47 8.86
N SER A 237 13.64 -8.25 8.89
CA SER A 237 14.14 -7.17 9.74
C SER A 237 13.07 -6.76 10.75
N LEU A 238 13.32 -7.03 12.03
CA LEU A 238 12.47 -6.67 13.16
C LEU A 238 13.11 -5.59 14.03
N GLN A 239 14.09 -4.85 13.50
CA GLN A 239 14.86 -3.88 14.28
C GLN A 239 13.97 -2.96 15.12
N ASP A 240 14.35 -2.73 16.38
CA ASP A 240 13.63 -1.90 17.34
C ASP A 240 12.17 -2.35 17.62
N CYS A 241 11.80 -3.63 17.43
CA CYS A 241 10.52 -4.16 17.92
C CYS A 241 10.59 -4.48 19.41
N LYS A 242 10.41 -3.45 20.24
CA LYS A 242 10.72 -3.52 21.68
C LYS A 242 9.82 -4.45 22.51
N ASN A 243 8.60 -4.72 22.04
CA ASN A 243 7.63 -5.57 22.73
C ASN A 243 7.53 -6.98 22.14
N LEU A 244 8.41 -7.34 21.19
CA LEU A 244 8.46 -8.68 20.64
C LEU A 244 8.92 -9.67 21.72
N ILE A 245 8.07 -10.66 22.03
CA ILE A 245 8.28 -11.55 23.18
C ILE A 245 9.21 -12.70 22.84
N LYS A 246 9.00 -13.36 21.69
CA LYS A 246 9.75 -14.55 21.29
C LYS A 246 9.90 -14.65 19.77
N ILE A 247 10.95 -15.32 19.34
CA ILE A 247 11.07 -15.83 17.96
C ILE A 247 10.66 -17.31 17.95
N PRO A 248 9.68 -17.73 17.12
CA PRO A 248 9.34 -19.14 17.00
C PRO A 248 10.47 -19.97 16.36
N ASP A 249 10.71 -21.18 16.87
CA ASP A 249 11.73 -22.13 16.40
C ASP A 249 11.50 -22.66 14.97
N THR A 250 10.31 -22.38 14.45
CA THR A 250 9.67 -22.96 13.27
C THR A 250 9.68 -22.01 12.07
N ILE A 251 9.90 -20.70 12.28
CA ILE A 251 9.96 -19.74 11.18
C ILE A 251 11.12 -20.08 10.24
N ASP A 252 10.92 -19.87 8.94
CA ASP A 252 11.92 -20.13 7.91
C ASP A 252 12.26 -18.83 7.18
N VAL A 253 13.48 -18.36 7.40
CA VAL A 253 14.01 -17.15 6.77
C VAL A 253 15.28 -17.51 6.01
N GLY A 254 15.38 -17.20 4.72
CA GLY A 254 16.43 -17.72 3.84
C GLY A 254 17.83 -17.14 4.07
N ASP A 255 17.96 -15.81 4.13
CA ASP A 255 19.25 -15.11 4.15
C ASP A 255 19.67 -14.69 5.57
N TYR A 256 18.99 -13.71 6.17
CA TYR A 256 19.31 -13.22 7.52
C TYR A 256 18.09 -12.68 8.28
N ILE A 257 18.22 -12.64 9.61
CA ILE A 257 17.22 -12.17 10.55
C ILE A 257 17.87 -11.09 11.41
N ASP A 258 17.28 -9.90 11.42
CA ASP A 258 17.82 -8.75 12.14
C ASP A 258 16.94 -8.36 13.32
N LEU A 259 17.46 -8.58 14.52
CA LEU A 259 16.81 -8.35 15.82
C LEU A 259 17.48 -7.23 16.62
N LEU A 260 18.30 -6.37 15.99
CA LEU A 260 18.92 -5.26 16.72
C LEU A 260 17.86 -4.38 17.40
N GLY A 261 18.07 -4.06 18.68
CA GLY A 261 17.13 -3.27 19.48
C GLY A 261 15.88 -4.03 19.97
N CYS A 262 15.77 -5.33 19.72
CA CYS A 262 14.75 -6.20 20.32
C CYS A 262 15.22 -6.73 21.68
N ASP A 263 15.49 -5.85 22.64
CA ASP A 263 16.26 -6.20 23.84
C ASP A 263 15.59 -7.22 24.78
N ASN A 264 14.28 -7.43 24.68
CA ASN A 264 13.52 -8.36 25.53
C ASN A 264 13.10 -9.66 24.83
N VAL A 265 13.52 -9.87 23.57
CA VAL A 265 13.07 -11.03 22.80
C VAL A 265 13.73 -12.32 23.28
N GLN A 266 12.92 -13.34 23.53
CA GLN A 266 13.38 -14.69 23.81
C GLN A 266 13.76 -15.41 22.51
N ILE A 267 14.94 -16.03 22.50
CA ILE A 267 15.47 -16.77 21.37
C ILE A 267 16.07 -18.07 21.92
N SER A 268 15.53 -19.21 21.48
CA SER A 268 15.98 -20.54 21.91
C SER A 268 17.35 -20.89 21.30
N GLU A 269 18.07 -21.80 21.94
CA GLU A 269 19.29 -22.39 21.37
C GLU A 269 18.98 -23.19 20.10
N ASN A 270 17.85 -23.90 20.07
CA ASN A 270 17.40 -24.64 18.89
C ASN A 270 17.23 -23.73 17.66
N PHE A 271 16.62 -22.56 17.82
CA PHE A 271 16.47 -21.58 16.76
C PHE A 271 17.83 -21.08 16.24
N LEU A 272 18.75 -20.75 17.15
CA LEU A 272 20.10 -20.29 16.79
C LEU A 272 20.90 -21.39 16.06
N ASN A 273 20.80 -22.63 16.52
CA ASN A 273 21.46 -23.78 15.91
C ASN A 273 20.94 -24.08 14.49
N LYS A 274 19.64 -23.87 14.24
CA LYS A 274 19.05 -23.97 12.90
C LYS A 274 19.44 -22.80 11.99
N ASN A 275 19.80 -21.65 12.54
CA ASN A 275 20.09 -20.41 11.81
C ASN A 275 21.53 -19.89 12.02
N PRO A 276 22.57 -20.72 11.81
CA PRO A 276 23.94 -20.35 12.11
C PRO A 276 24.42 -19.19 11.24
N ASN A 277 24.98 -18.14 11.86
CA ASN A 277 25.46 -16.91 11.20
C ASN A 277 24.39 -16.08 10.47
N LYS A 278 23.10 -16.38 10.66
CA LYS A 278 22.00 -15.66 10.00
C LYS A 278 21.33 -14.64 10.91
N VAL A 279 21.51 -14.75 12.23
CA VAL A 279 20.81 -13.93 13.21
C VAL A 279 21.71 -12.81 13.70
N ILE A 280 21.28 -11.56 13.51
CA ILE A 280 21.87 -10.37 14.13
C ILE A 280 21.15 -10.16 15.46
N LEU A 281 21.84 -10.43 16.56
CA LEU A 281 21.29 -10.46 17.91
C LEU A 281 21.10 -9.05 18.50
N PRO A 282 20.17 -8.88 19.48
CA PRO A 282 20.10 -7.68 20.30
C PRO A 282 21.42 -7.38 21.03
N ASN A 283 21.66 -6.11 21.36
CA ASN A 283 22.93 -5.66 21.96
C ASN A 283 23.21 -6.31 23.35
N HIS A 284 22.17 -6.67 24.09
CA HIS A 284 22.26 -7.24 25.45
C HIS A 284 21.68 -8.66 25.55
N PHE A 285 21.80 -9.45 24.48
CA PHE A 285 21.23 -10.79 24.43
C PHE A 285 21.86 -11.76 25.44
N ILE A 286 21.01 -12.43 26.22
CA ILE A 286 21.36 -13.59 27.05
C ILE A 286 20.52 -14.77 26.53
N PRO A 287 21.15 -15.86 26.04
CA PRO A 287 20.41 -17.03 25.60
C PRO A 287 19.55 -17.60 26.73
N THR A 288 18.28 -17.90 26.45
CA THR A 288 17.46 -18.71 27.35
C THR A 288 17.82 -20.17 27.12
N SER A 289 18.30 -20.88 28.14
CA SER A 289 18.38 -22.34 28.09
C SER A 289 16.97 -22.88 27.92
N ASP A 290 16.77 -23.87 27.04
CA ASP A 290 15.52 -24.61 26.97
C ASP A 290 15.31 -25.26 28.36
N GLU A 291 14.50 -24.64 29.21
CA GLU A 291 14.08 -25.28 30.45
C GLU A 291 13.29 -26.52 30.05
N THR A 292 13.91 -27.69 30.24
CA THR A 292 13.17 -28.94 30.30
C THR A 292 12.05 -28.75 31.31
N ASP A 293 10.83 -28.97 30.85
CA ASP A 293 9.61 -29.04 31.64
C ASP A 293 9.89 -29.67 33.02
N PRO A 294 9.63 -28.99 34.16
CA PRO A 294 9.77 -29.60 35.47
C PRO A 294 8.59 -30.57 35.70
N GLU A 295 8.52 -31.66 34.94
CA GLU A 295 7.62 -32.78 35.22
C GLU A 295 8.17 -33.62 36.39
N ILE A 296 7.67 -33.31 37.58
CA ILE A 296 7.24 -34.26 38.63
C ILE A 296 8.27 -35.32 39.05
N GLU A 297 9.21 -34.95 39.93
CA GLU A 297 9.72 -35.90 40.92
C GLU A 297 8.71 -35.98 42.07
N ALA A 298 7.70 -36.84 41.92
CA ALA A 298 6.87 -37.25 43.04
C ALA A 298 7.73 -38.15 43.95
N GLU A 299 8.27 -37.56 45.03
CA GLU A 299 8.79 -38.31 46.17
C GLU A 299 7.69 -39.25 46.71
N SER A 300 7.89 -40.55 46.52
CA SER A 300 7.13 -41.59 47.21
C SER A 300 7.52 -41.59 48.69
N PRO A 301 6.58 -41.51 49.66
CA PRO A 301 6.94 -41.63 51.06
C PRO A 301 7.25 -43.10 51.40
N GLU A 302 8.35 -43.31 52.14
CA GLU A 302 8.76 -44.63 52.65
C GLU A 302 7.70 -45.25 53.58
N PRO A 303 7.54 -46.59 53.57
CA PRO A 303 6.60 -47.26 54.45
C PRO A 303 7.20 -47.44 55.87
N PHE A 304 6.41 -47.08 56.89
CA PHE A 304 6.54 -47.59 58.26
C PHE A 304 5.70 -48.85 58.44
#